data_AF-A0A1Y1I1Z9-F1
#
_entry.id   AF-A0A1Y1I1Z9-F1
#
_cell.length_a   1.000
_cell.length_b   1.000
_cell.length_c   1.000
_cell.angle_alpha   90.00
_cell.angle_beta   90.00
_cell.angle_gamma   90.00
#
_symmetry.space_group_name_H-M   'P 1'
#
loop_
_entity.id
_entity.type
_entity.pdbx_description
1 polymer ?
#
loop_
_entity_poly.entity_id
_entity_poly.type
_entity_poly.pdbx_seq_one_letter_code
_entity_poly.pdbx_strand_id
1 'polypeptide(L)'
;MFSTNQARGCICLLIAAVAFYHKSANAAVAAVWDTYRSIPLVQHDSFEPLVAVTAFFIWTRMWHVLDVYVPSLRVYKLHLSHNIKAWKLEGYPRWEAVYYLAPLLVFDWIYPRRKLDQPPPSVERVVFDVIGALLIYDLLFFFSHLALHKVPFLRRFHARHHVMGGDMRACDATRAHPLEELALVTFAITSLNLLRCHFLSRFIFNITIGYMLTEVHSGYDFPWMLHRVVPFKLVGGSVRHGQHHAKGDRYYQQFFTYLDDTYEWVRRKQQRIGESPDQEG
;
A
#
# COMPACT_ATOMS: atom_id res chain seq x y z
N MET A 1 -23.49 30.72 28.39
CA MET A 1 -24.36 29.54 28.30
C MET A 1 -25.16 29.66 27.01
N PHE A 2 -24.91 28.81 26.01
CA PHE A 2 -25.64 28.90 24.72
C PHE A 2 -27.13 28.59 24.95
N SER A 3 -28.04 29.38 24.37
CA SER A 3 -29.46 29.05 24.44
C SER A 3 -29.75 27.82 23.59
N THR A 4 -30.74 27.02 23.99
CA THR A 4 -31.14 25.79 23.27
C THR A 4 -31.44 26.05 21.78
N ASN A 5 -31.93 27.24 21.45
CA ASN A 5 -32.21 27.66 20.07
C ASN A 5 -30.93 27.97 19.28
N GLN A 6 -29.91 28.55 19.92
CA GLN A 6 -28.59 28.75 19.29
C GLN A 6 -27.89 27.42 19.02
N ALA A 7 -27.95 26.48 19.97
CA ALA A 7 -27.40 25.14 19.79
C ALA A 7 -28.08 24.38 18.63
N ARG A 8 -29.41 24.46 18.52
CA ARG A 8 -30.17 23.90 17.38
C ARG A 8 -29.78 24.54 16.05
N GLY A 9 -29.63 25.87 16.01
CA GLY A 9 -29.17 26.60 14.82
C GLY A 9 -27.78 26.17 14.35
N CYS A 10 -26.82 26.03 15.26
CA CYS A 10 -25.48 25.53 14.94
C CYS A 10 -25.48 24.09 14.40
N ILE A 11 -26.31 23.20 14.98
CA ILE A 11 -26.46 21.83 14.49
C ILE A 11 -27.06 21.81 13.09
N CYS A 12 -28.12 22.59 12.83
CA CYS A 12 -28.71 22.69 11.49
C CYS A 12 -27.72 23.23 10.45
N LEU A 13 -26.92 24.24 10.80
CA LEU A 13 -25.87 24.78 9.92
C LEU A 13 -24.75 23.78 9.67
N LEU A 14 -24.33 23.02 10.68
CA LEU A 14 -23.33 21.96 10.53
C LEU A 14 -23.85 20.83 9.62
N ILE A 15 -25.08 20.37 9.84
CA ILE A 15 -25.73 19.36 8.99
C ILE A 15 -25.84 19.87 7.55
N ALA A 16 -26.27 21.12 7.36
CA ALA A 16 -26.39 21.73 6.03
C ALA A 16 -25.02 21.87 5.35
N ALA A 17 -23.98 22.27 6.08
CA ALA A 17 -22.62 22.34 5.56
C ALA A 17 -22.11 20.95 5.15
N VAL A 18 -22.21 19.96 6.04
CA VAL A 18 -21.81 18.57 5.74
C VAL A 18 -22.58 18.04 4.53
N ALA A 19 -23.90 18.25 4.46
CA ALA A 19 -24.73 17.83 3.33
C ALA A 19 -24.35 18.56 2.02
N PHE A 20 -24.05 19.85 2.08
CA PHE A 20 -23.61 20.63 0.92
C PHE A 20 -22.26 20.13 0.42
N TYR A 21 -21.26 20.01 1.28
CA TYR A 21 -19.94 19.49 0.91
C TYR A 21 -20.03 18.06 0.40
N HIS A 22 -20.88 17.21 0.99
CA HIS A 22 -21.15 15.86 0.51
C HIS A 22 -21.73 15.85 -0.91
N LYS A 23 -22.75 16.66 -1.17
CA LYS A 23 -23.35 16.79 -2.50
C LYS A 23 -22.35 17.33 -3.52
N SER A 24 -21.60 18.37 -3.17
CA SER A 24 -20.56 18.95 -4.04
C SER A 24 -19.44 17.97 -4.35
N ALA A 25 -18.99 17.20 -3.36
CA ALA A 25 -17.94 16.21 -3.55
C ALA A 25 -18.42 15.04 -4.44
N ASN A 26 -19.64 14.55 -4.25
CA ASN A 26 -20.23 13.55 -5.13
C ASN A 26 -20.42 14.06 -6.56
N ALA A 27 -20.83 15.33 -6.74
CA ALA A 27 -20.92 15.94 -8.05
C ALA A 27 -19.55 16.07 -8.73
N ALA A 28 -18.50 16.39 -7.98
CA ALA A 28 -17.14 16.44 -8.50
C ALA A 28 -16.65 15.04 -8.94
N VAL A 29 -16.87 14.01 -8.12
CA VAL A 29 -16.56 12.62 -8.48
C VAL A 29 -17.32 12.19 -9.73
N ALA A 30 -18.60 12.56 -9.84
CA ALA A 30 -19.40 12.27 -11.02
C ALA A 30 -18.87 12.95 -12.28
N ALA A 31 -18.53 14.24 -12.21
CA ALA A 31 -17.95 14.98 -13.33
C ALA A 31 -16.61 14.40 -13.79
N VAL A 32 -15.76 14.01 -12.83
CA VAL A 32 -14.51 13.29 -13.12
C VAL A 32 -14.82 11.97 -13.82
N TRP A 33 -15.74 11.16 -13.29
CA TRP A 33 -16.10 9.88 -13.88
C TRP A 33 -16.67 10.00 -15.29
N ASP A 34 -17.59 10.94 -15.53
CA ASP A 34 -18.22 11.14 -16.84
C ASP A 34 -17.23 11.56 -17.90
N THR A 35 -16.28 12.43 -17.55
CA THR A 35 -15.17 12.80 -18.44
C THR A 35 -14.30 11.57 -18.69
N TYR A 36 -13.91 10.89 -17.61
CA TYR A 36 -12.92 9.83 -17.63
C TYR A 36 -13.35 8.59 -18.41
N ARG A 37 -14.60 8.14 -18.24
CA ARG A 37 -15.14 6.96 -18.93
C ARG A 37 -15.24 7.14 -20.46
N SER A 38 -15.26 8.39 -20.93
CA SER A 38 -15.31 8.71 -22.36
C SER A 38 -13.95 8.64 -23.06
N ILE A 39 -12.84 8.61 -22.32
CA ILE A 39 -11.49 8.62 -22.88
C ILE A 39 -11.19 7.25 -23.53
N PRO A 40 -10.81 7.17 -24.82
CA PRO A 40 -10.56 5.88 -25.49
C PRO A 40 -9.50 5.02 -24.79
N LEU A 41 -8.45 5.65 -24.26
CA LEU A 41 -7.40 4.96 -23.51
C LEU A 41 -7.95 4.28 -22.24
N VAL A 42 -8.93 4.87 -21.56
CA VAL A 42 -9.56 4.33 -20.34
C VAL A 42 -10.43 3.11 -20.65
N GLN A 43 -11.03 3.09 -21.84
CA GLN A 43 -11.83 1.96 -22.32
C GLN A 43 -10.98 0.76 -22.71
N HIS A 44 -9.68 0.94 -22.92
CA HIS A 44 -8.78 -0.15 -23.28
C HIS A 44 -8.47 -1.06 -22.09
N ASP A 45 -8.41 -2.37 -22.33
CA ASP A 45 -8.19 -3.34 -21.26
C ASP A 45 -6.84 -3.17 -20.54
N SER A 46 -5.82 -2.73 -21.25
CA SER A 46 -4.50 -2.48 -20.67
C SER A 46 -4.43 -1.22 -19.78
N PHE A 47 -5.50 -0.45 -19.64
CA PHE A 47 -5.47 0.82 -18.94
C PHE A 47 -5.08 0.70 -17.46
N GLU A 48 -5.76 -0.15 -16.69
CA GLU A 48 -5.48 -0.35 -15.27
C GLU A 48 -4.03 -0.82 -15.00
N PRO A 49 -3.49 -1.85 -15.70
CA PRO A 49 -2.07 -2.18 -15.59
C PRO A 49 -1.15 -1.02 -15.95
N LEU A 50 -1.46 -0.27 -17.00
CA LEU A 50 -0.64 0.87 -17.43
C LEU A 50 -0.58 1.94 -16.33
N VAL A 51 -1.71 2.23 -15.67
CA VAL A 51 -1.76 3.16 -14.55
C VAL A 51 -0.90 2.68 -13.40
N ALA A 52 -1.04 1.41 -12.99
CA ALA A 52 -0.30 0.87 -11.86
C ALA A 52 1.22 0.94 -12.10
N VAL A 53 1.66 0.48 -13.27
CA VAL A 53 3.07 0.51 -13.67
C VAL A 53 3.57 1.96 -13.72
N THR A 54 2.85 2.85 -14.42
CA THR A 54 3.24 4.25 -14.56
C THR A 54 3.30 4.98 -13.21
N ALA A 55 2.32 4.75 -12.33
CA ALA A 55 2.32 5.34 -10.99
C ALA A 55 3.53 4.87 -10.18
N PHE A 56 3.83 3.57 -10.19
CA PHE A 56 4.99 3.02 -9.50
C PHE A 56 6.32 3.62 -10.03
N PHE A 57 6.46 3.77 -11.36
CA PHE A 57 7.60 4.44 -11.99
C PHE A 57 7.73 5.90 -11.49
N ILE A 58 6.63 6.66 -11.48
CA ILE A 58 6.60 8.06 -11.05
C ILE A 58 7.04 8.16 -9.59
N TRP A 59 6.47 7.34 -8.70
CA TRP A 59 6.80 7.36 -7.28
C TRP A 59 8.24 6.96 -7.01
N THR A 60 8.72 5.89 -7.64
CA THR A 60 10.12 5.46 -7.53
C THR A 60 11.07 6.56 -8.03
N ARG A 61 10.71 7.25 -9.12
CA ARG A 61 11.50 8.35 -9.66
C ARG A 61 11.51 9.56 -8.72
N MET A 62 10.38 9.87 -8.08
CA MET A 62 10.32 10.91 -7.05
C MET A 62 11.33 10.61 -5.93
N TRP A 63 11.30 9.41 -5.35
CA TRP A 63 12.25 9.01 -4.29
C TRP A 63 13.71 9.03 -4.76
N HIS A 64 13.97 8.60 -5.99
CA HIS A 64 15.31 8.70 -6.59
C HIS A 64 15.78 10.15 -6.67
N VAL A 65 14.88 11.07 -7.04
CA VAL A 65 15.23 12.50 -7.09
C VAL A 65 15.59 13.02 -5.70
N LEU A 66 14.81 12.67 -4.68
CA LEU A 66 15.09 13.06 -3.29
C LEU A 66 16.45 12.53 -2.82
N ASP A 67 16.73 11.24 -3.07
CA ASP A 67 17.99 10.60 -2.65
C ASP A 67 19.23 11.18 -3.32
N VAL A 68 19.16 11.42 -4.62
CA VAL A 68 20.32 11.79 -5.43
C VAL A 68 20.52 13.31 -5.47
N TYR A 69 19.45 14.08 -5.68
CA TYR A 69 19.55 15.51 -5.99
C TYR A 69 19.16 16.42 -4.82
N VAL A 70 18.63 15.89 -3.71
CA VAL A 70 18.20 16.71 -2.55
C VAL A 70 18.91 16.27 -1.26
N PRO A 71 20.24 16.45 -1.15
CA PRO A 71 21.03 15.95 -0.02
C PRO A 71 20.61 16.53 1.34
N SER A 72 20.00 17.71 1.38
CA SER A 72 19.48 18.32 2.62
C SER A 72 18.41 17.48 3.30
N LEU A 73 17.67 16.64 2.55
CA LEU A 73 16.64 15.76 3.10
C LEU A 73 17.21 14.48 3.72
N ARG A 74 18.50 14.17 3.52
CA ARG A 74 19.12 12.96 4.08
C ARG A 74 19.18 12.94 5.60
N VAL A 75 18.97 14.08 6.27
CA VAL A 75 18.78 14.13 7.72
C VAL A 75 17.61 13.26 8.19
N TYR A 76 16.64 12.98 7.30
CA TYR A 76 15.50 12.12 7.57
C TYR A 76 15.74 10.65 7.17
N LYS A 77 16.93 10.27 6.68
CA LYS A 77 17.21 8.86 6.38
C LYS A 77 17.39 8.06 7.66
N LEU A 78 16.78 6.87 7.70
CA LEU A 78 16.92 5.92 8.79
C LEU A 78 18.35 5.37 8.90
N HIS A 79 19.03 5.22 7.76
CA HIS A 79 20.42 4.78 7.68
C HIS A 79 21.22 5.76 6.83
N LEU A 80 22.32 6.28 7.39
CA LEU A 80 23.19 7.29 6.75
C LEU A 80 24.19 6.67 5.76
N SER A 81 23.99 5.43 5.33
CA SER A 81 24.88 4.76 4.37
C SER A 81 24.80 5.48 3.00
N HIS A 82 25.97 5.97 2.54
CA HIS A 82 26.09 6.88 1.39
C HIS A 82 26.34 6.17 0.05
N ASN A 83 25.99 4.89 -0.09
CA ASN A 83 26.25 4.20 -1.35
C ASN A 83 25.17 4.52 -2.41
N ILE A 84 25.27 5.67 -3.07
CA ILE A 84 24.38 6.05 -4.18
C ILE A 84 24.43 5.03 -5.33
N LYS A 85 25.55 4.29 -5.49
CA LYS A 85 25.64 3.18 -6.45
C LYS A 85 24.73 1.99 -6.10
N ALA A 86 24.06 2.02 -4.94
CA ALA A 86 23.01 1.07 -4.55
C ALA A 86 21.65 1.35 -5.22
N TRP A 87 21.45 2.54 -5.83
CA TRP A 87 20.33 2.79 -6.74
C TRP A 87 20.55 2.02 -8.05
N LYS A 88 20.33 0.71 -7.97
CA LYS A 88 20.23 -0.18 -9.12
C LYS A 88 18.79 -0.64 -9.17
N LEU A 89 18.12 -0.25 -10.24
CA LEU A 89 16.87 -0.88 -10.64
C LEU A 89 17.24 -2.27 -11.20
N GLU A 90 17.47 -3.22 -10.30
CA GLU A 90 17.72 -4.61 -10.69
C GLU A 90 16.40 -5.23 -11.14
N GLY A 91 16.33 -5.66 -12.41
CA GLY A 91 15.13 -6.25 -13.01
C GLY A 91 14.38 -5.31 -13.95
N TYR A 92 14.40 -4.01 -13.66
CA TYR A 92 13.66 -2.99 -14.40
C TYR A 92 14.39 -2.57 -15.69
N PRO A 93 13.75 -2.54 -16.88
CA PRO A 93 12.32 -2.62 -17.20
C PRO A 93 11.94 -3.81 -18.10
N ARG A 94 12.60 -4.97 -17.99
CA ARG A 94 12.50 -6.00 -19.04
C ARG A 94 11.31 -6.94 -18.91
N TRP A 95 10.74 -7.10 -17.71
CA TRP A 95 9.77 -8.18 -17.45
C TRP A 95 8.55 -7.77 -16.62
N GLU A 96 8.54 -6.57 -16.05
CA GLU A 96 7.48 -6.12 -15.14
C GLU A 96 6.16 -5.93 -15.88
N ALA A 97 6.18 -5.40 -17.11
CA ALA A 97 4.97 -5.36 -17.94
C ALA A 97 4.44 -6.78 -18.16
N VAL A 98 5.31 -7.78 -18.34
CA VAL A 98 4.90 -9.18 -18.52
C VAL A 98 4.34 -9.76 -17.21
N TYR A 99 4.98 -9.53 -16.07
CA TYR A 99 4.50 -10.02 -14.76
C TYR A 99 3.28 -9.28 -14.24
N TYR A 100 3.03 -8.04 -14.68
CA TYR A 100 1.79 -7.31 -14.38
C TYR A 100 0.68 -7.69 -15.35
N LEU A 101 0.98 -7.83 -16.64
CA LEU A 101 0.00 -8.16 -17.68
C LEU A 101 -0.41 -9.63 -17.63
N ALA A 102 0.49 -10.58 -17.41
CA ALA A 102 0.15 -12.01 -17.44
C ALA A 102 -0.90 -12.43 -16.39
N PRO A 103 -0.81 -12.02 -15.11
CA PRO A 103 -1.81 -12.38 -14.10
C PRO A 103 -3.12 -11.67 -14.37
N LEU A 104 -3.05 -10.44 -14.87
CA LEU A 104 -4.22 -9.71 -15.34
C LEU A 104 -4.91 -10.47 -16.48
N LEU A 105 -4.18 -10.89 -17.52
CA LEU A 105 -4.74 -11.64 -18.66
C LEU A 105 -5.30 -13.01 -18.23
N VAL A 106 -4.65 -13.72 -17.31
CA VAL A 106 -5.18 -14.97 -16.73
C VAL A 106 -6.45 -14.70 -15.93
N PHE A 107 -6.47 -13.63 -15.13
CA PHE A 107 -7.65 -13.27 -14.35
C PHE A 107 -8.81 -12.79 -15.24
N ASP A 108 -8.51 -12.08 -16.34
CA ASP A 108 -9.48 -11.67 -17.37
C ASP A 108 -10.18 -12.88 -18.00
N TRP A 109 -9.41 -13.92 -18.26
CA TRP A 109 -9.93 -15.15 -18.85
C TRP A 109 -10.88 -15.90 -17.89
N ILE A 110 -10.62 -15.83 -16.57
CA ILE A 110 -11.39 -16.54 -15.55
C ILE A 110 -12.59 -15.71 -15.04
N TYR A 111 -12.43 -14.38 -14.96
CA TYR A 111 -13.44 -13.43 -14.49
C TYR A 111 -13.60 -12.32 -15.54
N PRO A 112 -14.64 -12.38 -16.40
CA PRO A 112 -14.86 -11.39 -17.45
C PRO A 112 -14.86 -9.98 -16.88
N ARG A 113 -13.97 -9.11 -17.39
CA ARG A 113 -13.74 -7.78 -16.80
C ARG A 113 -14.73 -6.71 -17.23
N ARG A 114 -14.83 -5.75 -16.31
CA ARG A 114 -15.17 -4.33 -16.43
C ARG A 114 -16.48 -3.96 -17.14
N LYS A 115 -17.38 -3.44 -16.30
CA LYS A 115 -18.57 -2.68 -16.69
C LYS A 115 -18.26 -1.19 -16.51
N LEU A 116 -17.86 -0.51 -17.58
CA LEU A 116 -17.65 0.95 -17.60
C LEU A 116 -18.98 1.72 -17.72
N ASP A 117 -20.09 1.01 -17.91
CA ASP A 117 -21.47 1.49 -17.89
C ASP A 117 -22.01 1.74 -16.47
N GLN A 118 -21.17 1.58 -15.44
CA GLN A 118 -21.56 1.86 -14.05
C GLN A 118 -21.84 3.35 -13.83
N PRO A 119 -22.85 3.69 -13.00
CA PRO A 119 -23.06 5.06 -12.55
C PRO A 119 -21.86 5.54 -11.70
N PRO A 120 -21.62 6.86 -11.62
CA PRO A 120 -20.53 7.40 -10.82
C PRO A 120 -20.63 6.95 -9.36
N PRO A 121 -19.51 6.59 -8.72
CA PRO A 121 -19.50 6.17 -7.33
C PRO A 121 -19.67 7.39 -6.43
N SER A 122 -20.20 7.20 -5.22
CA SER A 122 -20.12 8.23 -4.19
C SER A 122 -18.69 8.33 -3.63
N VAL A 123 -18.37 9.44 -2.98
CA VAL A 123 -17.08 9.65 -2.30
C VAL A 123 -16.86 8.58 -1.23
N GLU A 124 -17.89 8.23 -0.45
CA GLU A 124 -17.82 7.18 0.58
C GLU A 124 -17.49 5.84 -0.07
N ARG A 125 -18.09 5.56 -1.23
CA ARG A 125 -17.83 4.33 -1.95
C ARG A 125 -16.38 4.25 -2.40
N VAL A 126 -15.83 5.34 -2.93
CA VAL A 126 -14.41 5.41 -3.30
C VAL A 126 -13.51 5.18 -2.08
N VAL A 127 -13.78 5.86 -0.97
CA VAL A 127 -12.99 5.72 0.27
C VAL A 127 -13.06 4.29 0.81
N PHE A 128 -14.26 3.71 0.90
CA PHE A 128 -14.47 2.34 1.35
C PHE A 128 -13.75 1.33 0.44
N ASP A 129 -13.91 1.46 -0.88
CA ASP A 129 -13.27 0.56 -1.85
C ASP A 129 -11.74 0.61 -1.71
N VAL A 130 -11.14 1.81 -1.62
CA VAL A 130 -9.67 1.97 -1.56
C VAL A 130 -9.12 1.46 -0.24
N ILE A 131 -9.67 1.90 0.90
CA ILE A 131 -9.20 1.48 2.23
C ILE A 131 -9.44 -0.01 2.44
N GLY A 132 -10.63 -0.50 2.08
CA GLY A 132 -10.99 -1.91 2.19
C GLY A 132 -10.06 -2.79 1.35
N ALA A 133 -9.76 -2.39 0.10
CA ALA A 133 -8.85 -3.14 -0.75
C ALA A 133 -7.42 -3.15 -0.19
N LEU A 134 -6.93 -2.03 0.38
CA LEU A 134 -5.63 -1.97 1.04
C LEU A 134 -5.56 -2.89 2.27
N LEU A 135 -6.62 -2.95 3.08
CA LEU A 135 -6.70 -3.85 4.24
C LEU A 135 -6.70 -5.33 3.84
N ILE A 136 -7.47 -5.70 2.82
CA ILE A 136 -7.49 -7.09 2.31
C ILE A 136 -6.14 -7.45 1.69
N TYR A 137 -5.53 -6.53 0.93
CA TYR A 137 -4.20 -6.72 0.37
C TYR A 137 -3.18 -7.00 1.47
N ASP A 138 -3.15 -6.17 2.51
CA ASP A 138 -2.18 -6.26 3.59
C ASP A 138 -2.39 -7.52 4.45
N LEU A 139 -3.65 -7.98 4.59
CA LEU A 139 -4.00 -9.28 5.19
C LEU A 139 -3.41 -10.45 4.40
N LEU A 140 -3.61 -10.47 3.07
CA LEU A 140 -3.08 -11.53 2.20
C LEU A 140 -1.55 -11.50 2.21
N PHE A 141 -0.97 -10.30 2.09
CA PHE A 141 0.46 -10.08 2.15
C PHE A 141 1.06 -10.61 3.44
N PHE A 142 0.48 -10.29 4.61
CA PHE A 142 1.01 -10.72 5.91
C PHE A 142 1.22 -12.23 5.99
N PHE A 143 0.23 -13.04 5.61
CA PHE A 143 0.36 -14.49 5.71
C PHE A 143 1.36 -15.05 4.70
N SER A 144 1.37 -14.52 3.47
CA SER A 144 2.34 -14.93 2.46
C SER A 144 3.77 -14.52 2.84
N HIS A 145 3.94 -13.33 3.39
CA HIS A 145 5.22 -12.80 3.83
C HIS A 145 5.75 -13.55 5.05
N LEU A 146 4.90 -13.85 6.02
CA LEU A 146 5.24 -14.73 7.13
C LEU A 146 5.65 -16.12 6.62
N ALA A 147 4.94 -16.70 5.65
CA ALA A 147 5.30 -17.98 5.06
C ALA A 147 6.66 -17.94 4.32
N LEU A 148 6.96 -16.84 3.61
CA LEU A 148 8.26 -16.60 2.97
C LEU A 148 9.41 -16.66 4.00
N HIS A 149 9.19 -16.19 5.24
CA HIS A 149 10.19 -16.27 6.30
C HIS A 149 10.22 -17.61 7.05
N LYS A 150 9.08 -18.26 7.24
CA LYS A 150 8.97 -19.47 8.07
C LYS A 150 9.23 -20.78 7.31
N VAL A 151 9.00 -20.82 6.00
CA VAL A 151 9.22 -22.02 5.18
C VAL A 151 10.62 -21.96 4.53
N PRO A 152 11.56 -22.86 4.87
CA PRO A 152 12.96 -22.75 4.42
C PRO A 152 13.16 -22.70 2.91
N PHE A 153 12.30 -23.38 2.15
CA PHE A 153 12.30 -23.35 0.69
C PHE A 153 11.93 -21.95 0.16
N LEU A 154 10.84 -21.37 0.68
CA LEU A 154 10.33 -20.07 0.24
C LEU A 154 11.28 -18.92 0.61
N ARG A 155 11.98 -19.04 1.74
CA ARG A 155 12.96 -18.05 2.22
C ARG A 155 14.07 -17.75 1.23
N ARG A 156 14.43 -18.71 0.36
CA ARG A 156 15.47 -18.52 -0.67
C ARG A 156 15.05 -17.48 -1.71
N PHE A 157 13.76 -17.39 -2.04
CA PHE A 157 13.25 -16.40 -2.97
C PHE A 157 13.29 -15.00 -2.34
N HIS A 158 12.83 -14.92 -1.09
CA HIS A 158 12.71 -13.66 -0.36
C HIS A 158 14.06 -13.10 0.14
N ALA A 159 15.10 -13.92 0.23
CA ALA A 159 16.45 -13.46 0.62
C ALA A 159 17.00 -12.37 -0.31
N ARG A 160 16.63 -12.39 -1.61
CA ARG A 160 17.01 -11.34 -2.56
C ARG A 160 16.40 -9.99 -2.20
N HIS A 161 15.14 -9.98 -1.77
CA HIS A 161 14.45 -8.75 -1.33
C HIS A 161 15.12 -8.12 -0.10
N HIS A 162 15.62 -8.96 0.81
CA HIS A 162 16.31 -8.51 2.04
C HIS A 162 17.76 -8.09 1.87
N VAL A 163 18.34 -8.16 0.66
CA VAL A 163 19.79 -8.01 0.45
C VAL A 163 20.36 -6.67 0.95
N MET A 164 19.58 -5.59 0.93
CA MET A 164 20.01 -4.27 1.43
C MET A 164 19.84 -4.10 2.95
N GLY A 165 19.19 -5.04 3.63
CA GLY A 165 18.85 -4.91 5.06
C GLY A 165 18.14 -3.59 5.36
N GLY A 166 18.49 -2.95 6.48
CA GLY A 166 17.91 -1.65 6.84
C GLY A 166 18.22 -0.50 5.88
N ASP A 167 19.26 -0.60 5.02
CA ASP A 167 19.66 0.45 4.08
C ASP A 167 18.87 0.43 2.75
N MET A 168 17.61 -0.01 2.80
CA MET A 168 16.72 -0.02 1.65
C MET A 168 16.40 1.38 1.13
N ARG A 169 16.08 1.43 -0.16
CA ARG A 169 15.67 2.60 -0.95
C ARG A 169 14.42 2.21 -1.73
N ALA A 170 13.68 3.19 -2.24
CA ALA A 170 12.41 2.88 -2.92
C ALA A 170 12.54 1.90 -4.10
N CYS A 171 13.70 1.85 -4.78
CA CYS A 171 13.95 0.84 -5.82
C CYS A 171 14.09 -0.59 -5.29
N ASP A 172 14.36 -0.81 -4.01
CA ASP A 172 14.40 -2.14 -3.40
C ASP A 172 13.06 -2.87 -3.47
N ALA A 173 11.97 -2.13 -3.65
CA ALA A 173 10.65 -2.70 -3.93
C ALA A 173 10.65 -3.59 -5.20
N THR A 174 11.57 -3.38 -6.15
CA THR A 174 11.69 -4.20 -7.38
C THR A 174 12.69 -5.34 -7.26
N ARG A 175 13.32 -5.54 -6.10
CA ARG A 175 14.29 -6.64 -5.89
C ARG A 175 13.62 -7.96 -5.47
N ALA A 176 12.29 -8.02 -5.49
CA ALA A 176 11.55 -9.23 -5.17
C ALA A 176 11.79 -10.32 -6.22
N HIS A 177 11.60 -11.58 -5.85
CA HIS A 177 11.59 -12.65 -6.82
C HIS A 177 10.34 -12.55 -7.72
N PRO A 178 10.38 -12.92 -9.01
CA PRO A 178 9.20 -12.82 -9.90
C PRO A 178 7.93 -13.51 -9.39
N LEU A 179 8.09 -14.61 -8.65
CA LEU A 179 6.96 -15.30 -8.01
C LEU A 179 6.33 -14.49 -6.88
N GLU A 180 7.13 -13.69 -6.17
CA GLU A 180 6.62 -12.77 -5.16
C GLU A 180 5.86 -11.63 -5.85
N GLU A 181 6.42 -11.03 -6.89
CA GLU A 181 5.73 -9.99 -7.69
C GLU A 181 4.38 -10.48 -8.22
N LEU A 182 4.35 -11.69 -8.77
CA LEU A 182 3.13 -12.36 -9.22
C LEU A 182 2.09 -12.48 -8.09
N ALA A 183 2.53 -12.85 -6.89
CA ALA A 183 1.67 -12.93 -5.72
C ALA A 183 1.12 -11.55 -5.31
N LEU A 184 1.97 -10.51 -5.28
CA LEU A 184 1.55 -9.14 -4.96
C LEU A 184 0.48 -8.63 -5.93
N VAL A 185 0.68 -8.82 -7.23
CA VAL A 185 -0.31 -8.44 -8.26
C VAL A 185 -1.60 -9.23 -8.05
N THR A 186 -1.51 -10.52 -7.76
CA THR A 186 -2.68 -11.38 -7.49
C THR A 186 -3.46 -10.90 -6.26
N PHE A 187 -2.79 -10.50 -5.18
CA PHE A 187 -3.44 -9.98 -3.98
C PHE A 187 -4.16 -8.67 -4.26
N ALA A 188 -3.55 -7.76 -5.02
CA ALA A 188 -4.17 -6.49 -5.40
C ALA A 188 -5.45 -6.72 -6.23
N ILE A 189 -5.36 -7.56 -7.27
CA ILE A 189 -6.51 -7.92 -8.11
C ILE A 189 -7.61 -8.59 -7.28
N THR A 190 -7.24 -9.56 -6.44
CA THR A 190 -8.17 -10.28 -5.57
C THR A 190 -8.90 -9.32 -4.63
N SER A 191 -8.17 -8.40 -3.99
CA SER A 191 -8.73 -7.42 -3.06
C SER A 191 -9.77 -6.52 -3.74
N LEU A 192 -9.45 -6.00 -4.92
CA LEU A 192 -10.35 -5.14 -5.69
C LEU A 192 -11.60 -5.89 -6.19
N ASN A 193 -11.46 -7.16 -6.55
CA ASN A 193 -12.57 -7.97 -7.05
C ASN A 193 -13.48 -8.48 -5.95
N LEU A 194 -12.93 -8.85 -4.78
CA LEU A 194 -13.72 -9.25 -3.61
C LEU A 194 -14.69 -8.14 -3.17
N LEU A 195 -14.25 -6.88 -3.21
CA LEU A 195 -15.10 -5.73 -2.88
C LEU A 195 -15.96 -5.23 -4.05
N ARG A 196 -15.77 -5.81 -5.25
CA ARG A 196 -16.42 -5.35 -6.49
C ARG A 196 -16.21 -3.85 -6.69
N CYS A 197 -14.97 -3.38 -6.49
CA CYS A 197 -14.63 -1.96 -6.50
C CYS A 197 -15.03 -1.29 -7.81
N HIS A 198 -15.56 -0.07 -7.71
CA HIS A 198 -15.84 0.76 -8.88
C HIS A 198 -14.53 1.05 -9.63
N PHE A 199 -14.59 1.20 -10.96
CA PHE A 199 -13.39 1.42 -11.79
C PHE A 199 -12.56 2.62 -11.33
N LEU A 200 -13.20 3.74 -11.00
CA LEU A 200 -12.54 4.91 -10.43
C LEU A 200 -11.81 4.59 -9.11
N SER A 201 -12.40 3.77 -8.24
CA SER A 201 -11.76 3.32 -7.00
C SER A 201 -10.52 2.46 -7.29
N ARG A 202 -10.58 1.57 -8.29
CA ARG A 202 -9.43 0.75 -8.73
C ARG A 202 -8.29 1.63 -9.25
N PHE A 203 -8.61 2.68 -10.00
CA PHE A 203 -7.63 3.67 -10.47
C PHE A 203 -6.93 4.37 -9.30
N ILE A 204 -7.70 4.92 -8.36
CA ILE A 204 -7.16 5.60 -7.17
C ILE A 204 -6.35 4.64 -6.31
N PHE A 205 -6.84 3.40 -6.13
CA PHE A 205 -6.13 2.35 -5.42
C PHE A 205 -4.75 2.08 -6.04
N ASN A 206 -4.65 1.91 -7.36
CA ASN A 206 -3.37 1.61 -8.02
C ASN A 206 -2.33 2.74 -7.84
N ILE A 207 -2.77 4.00 -7.87
CA ILE A 207 -1.89 5.14 -7.56
C ILE A 207 -1.46 5.11 -6.09
N THR A 208 -2.41 4.87 -5.19
CA THR A 208 -2.20 4.89 -3.73
C THR A 208 -1.28 3.75 -3.28
N ILE A 209 -1.55 2.52 -3.70
CA ILE A 209 -0.71 1.37 -3.35
C ILE A 209 0.69 1.52 -3.94
N GLY A 210 0.85 2.04 -5.16
CA GLY A 210 2.16 2.33 -5.73
C GLY A 210 2.97 3.32 -4.89
N TYR A 211 2.32 4.37 -4.37
CA TYR A 211 2.96 5.29 -3.42
C TYR A 211 3.36 4.54 -2.15
N MET A 212 2.43 3.81 -1.52
CA MET A 212 2.70 3.13 -0.25
C MET A 212 3.82 2.07 -0.38
N LEU A 213 3.83 1.29 -1.47
CA LEU A 213 4.89 0.32 -1.77
C LEU A 213 6.27 0.99 -1.81
N THR A 214 6.37 2.16 -2.44
CA THR A 214 7.66 2.88 -2.52
C THR A 214 8.01 3.63 -1.25
N GLU A 215 7.02 4.19 -0.54
CA GLU A 215 7.20 4.89 0.74
C GLU A 215 7.79 3.95 1.79
N VAL A 216 7.25 2.74 1.95
CA VAL A 216 7.74 1.79 2.97
C VAL A 216 9.15 1.29 2.68
N HIS A 217 9.62 1.34 1.42
CA HIS A 217 11.01 1.01 1.08
C HIS A 217 11.93 2.25 1.01
N SER A 218 11.38 3.46 1.12
CA SER A 218 12.12 4.69 0.85
C SER A 218 13.32 4.93 1.78
N GLY A 219 13.32 4.32 2.97
CA GLY A 219 14.34 4.51 4.00
C GLY A 219 14.31 5.91 4.65
N TYR A 220 13.26 6.69 4.43
CA TYR A 220 13.06 8.02 5.03
C TYR A 220 12.06 7.99 6.17
N ASP A 221 12.17 8.90 7.13
CA ASP A 221 11.21 9.14 8.20
C ASP A 221 10.86 10.63 8.29
N PHE A 222 10.15 11.13 7.26
CA PHE A 222 9.69 12.51 7.22
C PHE A 222 8.50 12.72 8.17
N PRO A 223 8.31 13.95 8.71
CA PRO A 223 7.25 14.25 9.67
C PRO A 223 5.82 14.15 9.08
N TRP A 224 5.68 14.09 7.76
CA TRP A 224 4.39 14.00 7.05
C TRP A 224 4.10 12.62 6.46
N MET A 225 4.97 11.62 6.67
CA MET A 225 4.72 10.26 6.18
C MET A 225 3.52 9.62 6.87
N LEU A 226 2.90 8.63 6.21
CA LEU A 226 1.63 8.05 6.65
C LEU A 226 1.68 7.51 8.09
N HIS A 227 2.78 6.89 8.52
CA HIS A 227 2.95 6.41 9.91
C HIS A 227 3.03 7.52 10.96
N ARG A 228 3.31 8.76 10.55
CA ARG A 228 3.34 9.95 11.42
C ARG A 228 1.98 10.63 11.49
N VAL A 229 1.24 10.70 10.38
CA VAL A 229 0.00 11.48 10.27
C VAL A 229 -1.26 10.67 10.52
N VAL A 230 -1.23 9.35 10.27
CA VAL A 230 -2.36 8.46 10.58
C VAL A 230 -2.36 8.17 12.08
N PRO A 231 -3.45 8.49 12.81
CA PRO A 231 -3.50 8.33 14.26
C PRO A 231 -3.47 6.86 14.68
N PHE A 232 -3.28 6.64 15.99
CA PHE A 232 -3.30 5.32 16.62
C PHE A 232 -2.25 4.33 16.12
N LYS A 233 -1.21 4.82 15.43
CA LYS A 233 -0.10 4.00 14.90
C LYS A 233 -0.57 2.89 13.95
N LEU A 234 -1.68 3.11 13.24
CA LEU A 234 -2.29 2.09 12.38
C LEU A 234 -1.42 1.73 11.16
N VAL A 235 -0.47 2.59 10.78
CA VAL A 235 0.43 2.41 9.64
C VAL A 235 1.87 2.31 10.13
N GLY A 236 2.62 1.34 9.61
CA GLY A 236 4.00 1.04 10.01
C GLY A 236 5.06 1.88 9.32
N GLY A 237 4.81 2.26 8.06
CA GLY A 237 5.72 3.07 7.26
C GLY A 237 7.09 2.42 7.03
N SER A 238 8.02 3.23 6.52
CA SER A 238 9.41 2.82 6.29
C SER A 238 10.16 2.38 7.55
N VAL A 239 9.75 2.88 8.72
CA VAL A 239 10.43 2.61 10.00
C VAL A 239 10.25 1.15 10.38
N ARG A 240 9.00 0.65 10.40
CA ARG A 240 8.73 -0.76 10.74
C ARG A 240 9.24 -1.68 9.64
N HIS A 241 9.01 -1.33 8.37
CA HIS A 241 9.47 -2.14 7.24
C HIS A 241 11.01 -2.21 7.18
N GLY A 242 11.72 -1.13 7.51
CA GLY A 242 13.19 -1.14 7.58
C GLY A 242 13.73 -2.02 8.70
N GLN A 243 13.05 -2.04 9.85
CA GLN A 243 13.37 -2.97 10.94
C GLN A 243 13.11 -4.43 10.54
N HIS A 244 12.05 -4.68 9.76
CA HIS A 244 11.81 -5.97 9.14
C HIS A 244 12.95 -6.34 8.19
N HIS A 245 13.30 -5.48 7.23
CA HIS A 245 14.39 -5.75 6.30
C HIS A 245 15.72 -6.07 7.00
N ALA A 246 16.01 -5.37 8.10
CA ALA A 246 17.24 -5.56 8.87
C ALA A 246 17.30 -6.89 9.64
N LYS A 247 16.16 -7.47 10.05
CA LYS A 247 16.13 -8.64 10.96
C LYS A 247 15.37 -9.86 10.44
N GLY A 248 14.31 -9.66 9.66
CA GLY A 248 13.43 -10.71 9.10
C GLY A 248 12.55 -11.45 10.13
N ASP A 249 12.55 -11.02 11.39
CA ASP A 249 11.96 -11.78 12.51
C ASP A 249 10.68 -11.14 13.10
N ARG A 250 10.21 -10.03 12.52
CA ARG A 250 9.10 -9.20 13.01
C ARG A 250 8.58 -8.28 11.91
N TYR A 251 7.41 -7.69 12.12
CA TYR A 251 6.79 -6.70 11.23
C TYR A 251 6.59 -7.20 9.79
N TYR A 252 5.71 -8.20 9.62
CA TYR A 252 5.42 -8.85 8.35
C TYR A 252 4.32 -8.15 7.54
N GLN A 253 3.54 -7.21 8.10
CA GLN A 253 2.63 -6.40 7.31
C GLN A 253 3.39 -5.39 6.48
N GLN A 254 2.86 -5.08 5.30
CA GLN A 254 3.50 -4.12 4.40
C GLN A 254 3.15 -2.69 4.81
N PHE A 255 1.88 -2.46 5.16
CA PHE A 255 1.36 -1.10 5.38
C PHE A 255 0.85 -0.89 6.80
N PHE A 256 -0.09 -1.71 7.25
CA PHE A 256 -0.77 -1.51 8.53
C PHE A 256 -0.06 -2.28 9.65
N THR A 257 -0.54 -2.13 10.89
CA THR A 257 0.14 -2.71 12.07
C THR A 257 -0.66 -3.74 12.85
N TYR A 258 -1.95 -3.92 12.56
CA TYR A 258 -2.86 -4.68 13.41
C TYR A 258 -2.51 -6.16 13.58
N LEU A 259 -2.13 -6.87 12.51
CA LEU A 259 -1.67 -8.26 12.57
C LEU A 259 -0.29 -8.37 13.19
N ASP A 260 0.61 -7.43 12.91
CA ASP A 260 1.94 -7.41 13.49
C ASP A 260 1.90 -7.17 15.00
N ASP A 261 1.12 -6.19 15.44
CA ASP A 261 0.94 -5.88 16.85
C ASP A 261 0.28 -7.07 17.57
N THR A 262 -0.67 -7.75 16.93
CA THR A 262 -1.27 -8.99 17.44
C THR A 262 -0.25 -10.13 17.51
N TYR A 263 0.53 -10.35 16.45
CA TYR A 263 1.55 -11.39 16.38
C TYR A 263 2.63 -11.21 17.44
N GLU A 264 3.12 -9.98 17.59
CA GLU A 264 4.09 -9.60 18.62
C GLU A 264 3.54 -9.80 20.03
N TRP A 265 2.28 -9.44 20.27
CA TRP A 265 1.62 -9.67 21.55
C TRP A 265 1.55 -11.17 21.88
N VAL A 266 1.12 -12.02 20.94
CA VAL A 266 1.08 -13.48 21.11
C VAL A 266 2.49 -14.02 21.41
N ARG A 267 3.49 -13.61 20.61
CA ARG A 267 4.88 -14.06 20.76
C ARG A 267 5.45 -13.73 22.15
N ARG A 268 5.25 -12.50 22.63
CA ARG A 268 5.71 -12.07 23.96
C ARG A 268 4.99 -12.80 25.08
N LYS A 269 3.69 -13.09 24.91
CA LYS A 269 2.92 -13.86 25.88
C LYS A 269 3.46 -15.29 26.00
N GLN A 270 3.79 -15.93 24.89
CA GLN A 270 4.38 -17.28 24.88
C GLN A 270 5.76 -17.33 25.54
N GLN A 271 6.62 -16.34 25.28
CA GLN A 271 7.93 -16.24 25.93
C GLN A 271 7.80 -16.15 27.46
N ARG A 272 6.89 -15.30 27.95
CA ARG A 272 6.64 -15.17 29.40
C ARG A 272 6.11 -16.45 30.05
N ILE A 273 5.31 -17.24 29.33
CA ILE A 273 4.80 -18.53 29.85
C ILE A 273 5.93 -19.57 29.86
N GLY A 274 6.76 -19.61 28.83
CA GLY A 274 7.91 -20.53 28.74
C GLY A 274 9.04 -20.22 29.74
N GLU A 275 9.10 -18.99 30.27
CA GLU A 275 10.03 -18.54 31.31
C GLU A 275 9.47 -18.72 32.75
N SER A 276 8.27 -19.31 32.92
CA SER A 276 7.69 -19.59 34.25
C SER A 276 8.54 -20.63 35.01
N PRO A 277 8.82 -20.45 36.31
CA PRO A 277 9.85 -21.18 37.05
C PRO A 277 9.39 -22.57 37.53
N ASP A 278 8.74 -23.36 36.68
CA ASP A 278 8.38 -24.76 36.99
C ASP A 278 9.53 -25.75 36.62
N GLN A 279 10.77 -25.27 36.59
CA GLN A 279 11.98 -26.10 36.44
C GLN A 279 12.89 -26.10 37.68
N GLU A 280 12.35 -25.74 38.85
CA GLU A 280 12.94 -26.07 40.15
C GLU A 280 11.96 -26.97 40.93
N GLY A 281 12.01 -28.27 40.63
CA GLY A 281 11.25 -29.31 41.33
C GLY A 281 11.88 -30.68 41.12
#